data_AF-T0LCT3-F1
#
_entry.id   AF-T0LCT3-F1
#
_cell.length_a   1.000
_cell.length_b   1.000
_cell.length_c   1.000
_cell.angle_alpha   90.00
_cell.angle_beta   90.00
_cell.angle_gamma   90.00
#
_symmetry.space_group_name_H-M   'P 1'
#
loop_
_entity.id
_entity.type
_entity.pdbx_description
1 polymer ?
#
loop_
_entity_poly.entity_id
_entity_poly.type
_entity_poly.pdbx_seq_one_letter_code
_entity_poly.pdbx_strand_id
1 'polypeptide(L)' 'MPLVASPQKCVLGCTTCGKVCPEGAISFPENPATFIRNVIVKYKVYPKVKEDLNERLAKFPDHLVDSHGGDKNGK' A
#
# COMPACT_ATOMS: atom_id res chain seq x y z
N MET A 1 -11.73 10.67 -19.96
CA MET A 1 -11.17 9.61 -19.07
C MET A 1 -10.88 10.27 -17.73
N PRO A 2 -11.51 9.86 -16.62
CA PRO A 2 -11.23 10.46 -15.32
C PRO A 2 -9.80 10.10 -14.91
N LEU A 3 -8.95 11.11 -14.78
CA LEU A 3 -7.55 10.94 -14.42
C LEU A 3 -7.36 11.43 -12.98
N VAL A 4 -6.69 10.62 -12.15
CA VAL A 4 -6.30 11.05 -10.81
C VAL A 4 -5.41 12.28 -10.95
N ALA A 5 -5.79 13.39 -10.31
CA ALA A 5 -5.11 14.68 -10.46
C ALA A 5 -3.61 14.63 -10.09
N SER A 6 -3.21 13.74 -9.17
CA SER A 6 -1.82 13.52 -8.81
C SER A 6 -1.58 12.04 -8.52
N PRO A 7 -1.30 11.22 -9.54
CA PRO A 7 -1.20 9.76 -9.39
C PRO A 7 -0.17 9.33 -8.35
N GLN A 8 0.96 10.04 -8.27
CA GLN A 8 2.06 9.77 -7.33
C GLN A 8 1.71 10.09 -5.86
N LYS A 9 0.64 10.86 -5.62
CA LYS A 9 0.17 11.21 -4.27
C LYS A 9 -1.06 10.40 -3.85
N CYS A 10 -1.60 9.57 -4.74
CA CYS A 10 -2.75 8.72 -4.46
C CYS A 10 -2.34 7.57 -3.53
N VAL A 11 -3.06 7.40 -2.42
CA VAL A 11 -2.85 6.28 -1.50
C VAL A 11 -3.48 5.03 -2.11
N LEU A 12 -2.64 4.07 -2.48
CA LEU A 12 -3.07 2.80 -3.06
C LEU A 12 -4.00 2.04 -2.11
N GLY A 13 -5.19 1.67 -2.58
CA GLY A 13 -6.21 0.95 -1.80
C GLY A 13 -7.18 1.84 -1.03
N CYS A 14 -6.94 3.16 -0.97
CA CYS A 14 -7.94 4.10 -0.47
C CYS A 14 -9.04 4.31 -1.53
N THR A 15 -10.30 4.23 -1.13
CA THR A 15 -11.46 4.41 -2.03
C THR A 15 -12.37 5.57 -1.61
N THR A 16 -11.91 6.42 -0.69
CA THR A 16 -12.71 7.50 -0.10
C THR A 16 -13.25 8.48 -1.14
N CYS A 17 -12.44 8.89 -2.12
CA CYS A 17 -12.90 9.83 -3.15
C CYS A 17 -14.07 9.29 -3.98
N GLY A 18 -14.13 7.97 -4.21
CA GLY A 18 -15.26 7.32 -4.88
C GLY A 18 -16.53 7.31 -4.02
N LYS A 19 -16.40 7.24 -2.69
CA LYS A 19 -17.54 7.26 -1.76
C LYS A 19 -18.10 8.66 -1.52
N VAL A 20 -17.25 9.69 -1.51
CA VAL A 20 -17.67 11.07 -1.24
C VAL A 20 -18.13 11.83 -2.48
N CYS A 21 -17.89 11.27 -3.68
CA CYS A 21 -18.29 11.91 -4.93
C CYS A 21 -19.81 11.79 -5.13
N PRO A 22 -20.58 12.90 -5.12
CA PRO A 22 -22.03 12.84 -5.26
C PRO A 22 -22.47 12.38 -6.65
N GLU A 23 -21.69 12.69 -7.68
CA GLU A 23 -21.98 12.34 -9.08
C GLU A 23 -21.59 10.90 -9.44
N GLY A 24 -20.92 10.17 -8.54
CA GLY A 24 -20.44 8.81 -8.84
C GLY A 24 -19.42 8.74 -9.98
N ALA A 25 -18.75 9.83 -10.30
CA ALA A 25 -17.86 9.95 -11.47
C ALA A 25 -16.53 9.19 -11.34
N ILE A 26 -16.21 8.67 -10.15
CA ILE A 26 -14.94 8.01 -9.83
C ILE A 26 -15.19 6.51 -9.66
N SER A 27 -14.50 5.69 -10.45
CA SER A 27 -14.57 4.24 -10.36
C SER A 27 -13.30 3.64 -9.75
N PHE A 28 -13.48 2.53 -9.04
CA PHE A 28 -12.41 1.71 -8.46
C PHE A 28 -12.61 0.25 -8.86
N PRO A 29 -11.57 -0.59 -8.75
CA PRO A 29 -11.74 -2.04 -8.89
C PRO A 29 -12.80 -2.55 -7.91
N GLU A 30 -13.61 -3.51 -8.35
CA GLU A 30 -14.70 -4.10 -7.56
C GLU A 30 -14.20 -4.71 -6.24
N ASN A 31 -13.02 -5.32 -6.25
CA ASN A 31 -12.34 -5.81 -5.07
C ASN A 31 -10.97 -5.13 -4.89
N PRO A 32 -10.92 -3.96 -4.23
CA PRO A 32 -9.69 -3.20 -4.04
C PRO A 32 -8.61 -4.00 -3.30
N ALA A 33 -8.98 -4.80 -2.30
CA ALA A 33 -8.03 -5.59 -1.51
C ALA A 33 -7.30 -6.63 -2.37
N THR A 34 -8.04 -7.38 -3.20
CA THR A 34 -7.45 -8.35 -4.12
C THR A 34 -6.59 -7.68 -5.18
N PHE A 35 -7.06 -6.56 -5.76
CA PHE A 35 -6.28 -5.79 -6.72
C PHE A 35 -4.93 -5.36 -6.13
N ILE A 36 -4.93 -4.77 -4.93
CA ILE A 36 -3.72 -4.30 -4.27
C ILE A 36 -2.78 -5.46 -3.91
N ARG A 37 -3.30 -6.58 -3.39
CA ARG A 37 -2.49 -7.79 -3.13
C ARG A 37 -1.78 -8.27 -4.40
N ASN A 38 -2.50 -8.35 -5.52
CA ASN A 38 -1.93 -8.78 -6.80
C ASN A 38 -0.83 -7.83 -7.29
N VAL A 39 -1.01 -6.51 -7.12
CA VAL A 39 0.02 -5.52 -7.42
C VAL A 39 1.25 -5.73 -6.53
N ILE A 40 1.06 -5.88 -5.22
CA ILE A 40 2.15 -6.09 -4.26
C ILE A 40 3.00 -7.33 -4.62
N VAL A 41 2.33 -8.44 -4.97
CA VAL A 41 3.00 -9.69 -5.38
C VAL A 41 3.70 -9.53 -6.72
N LYS A 42 3.00 -8.99 -7.72
CA LYS A 42 3.52 -8.81 -9.10
C LYS A 42 4.79 -7.96 -9.13
N TYR A 43 4.83 -6.89 -8.33
CA TYR A 43 5.97 -5.96 -8.30
C TYR A 43 6.94 -6.23 -7.16
N LYS A 44 6.77 -7.33 -6.40
CA LYS A 44 7.65 -7.71 -5.27
C LYS A 44 7.91 -6.54 -4.30
N VAL A 45 6.85 -5.84 -3.90
CA VAL A 45 6.96 -4.62 -3.09
C VAL A 45 7.56 -4.92 -1.70
N TYR A 46 7.15 -6.00 -1.03
CA TYR A 46 7.64 -6.32 0.31
C TYR A 46 9.16 -6.54 0.41
N PRO A 47 9.81 -7.33 -0.47
CA PRO A 47 11.27 -7.41 -0.50
C PRO A 47 11.94 -6.04 -0.59
N LYS A 48 11.47 -5.17 -1.49
CA LYS A 48 12.07 -3.84 -1.67
C LYS A 48 11.89 -2.95 -0.45
N VAL A 49 10.71 -2.97 0.16
CA VAL A 49 10.43 -2.24 1.41
C VAL A 49 11.28 -2.75 2.56
N LYS A 50 11.55 -4.06 2.63
CA LYS A 50 12.42 -4.65 3.66
C LYS A 50 13.86 -4.18 3.51
N GLU A 51 14.37 -4.13 2.29
CA GLU A 51 15.70 -3.57 1.98
C GLU A 51 15.79 -2.10 2.42
N ASP A 52 14.85 -1.25 1.98
CA ASP A 52 14.82 0.17 2.32
C ASP A 52 14.69 0.40 3.84
N LEU A 53 13.93 -0.46 4.53
CA LEU A 53 13.80 -0.41 5.99
C LEU A 53 15.13 -0.74 6.68
N ASN A 54 15.84 -1.78 6.23
CA ASN A 54 17.14 -2.15 6.79
C ASN A 54 18.18 -1.04 6.60
N GLU A 55 18.21 -0.38 5.44
CA GLU A 55 19.10 0.76 5.17
C GLU A 55 18.82 1.93 6.14
N ARG A 56 17.54 2.20 6.42
CA ARG A 56 17.14 3.24 7.38
C ARG A 56 17.52 2.87 8.80
N LEU A 57 17.35 1.61 9.22
CA LEU A 57 17.75 1.15 10.55
C LEU A 57 19.27 1.19 10.73
N ALA A 58 20.04 0.83 9.70
CA ALA A 58 21.49 0.97 9.72
C ALA A 58 21.94 2.44 9.88
N LYS A 59 21.18 3.39 9.31
CA LYS A 59 21.44 4.83 9.44
C LYS A 59 21.01 5.39 10.80
N PHE A 60 20.00 4.84 11.44
CA PHE A 60 19.43 5.34 12.68
C PHE A 60 19.27 4.21 13.72
N PRO A 61 20.38 3.77 14.34
CA PRO A 61 20.40 2.58 15.20
C PRO A 61 19.55 2.71 16.47
N ASP A 62 19.24 3.93 16.91
CA ASP A 62 18.41 4.19 18.09
C ASP A 62 16.92 3.90 17.87
N HIS A 63 16.49 3.69 16.62
CA HIS A 63 15.10 3.35 16.29
C HIS A 63 14.90 1.84 16.43
N LEU A 64 14.60 1.40 17.66
CA LEU A 64 14.28 0.01 17.95
C LEU A 64 12.95 -0.38 17.27
N VAL A 65 12.97 -1.45 16.48
CA VAL A 65 11.77 -2.07 15.91
C VAL A 65 11.61 -3.44 16.57
N ASP A 66 10.60 -3.57 17.44
CA ASP A 66 10.27 -4.84 18.06
C ASP A 66 9.65 -5.79 17.00
N SER A 67 10.24 -6.97 16.82
CA SER A 67 9.74 -8.02 15.90
C SER A 67 8.41 -8.67 16.33
N HIS A 68 7.66 -8.08 17.26
CA HIS A 68 6.43 -8.66 17.81
C HIS A 68 5.17 -8.51 16.91
N GLY A 69 5.35 -8.13 15.63
CA GLY A 69 4.28 -7.85 14.68
C GLY A 69 3.96 -8.96 13.67
N GLY A 70 3.61 -10.15 14.14
CA GLY A 70 2.62 -11.07 13.51
C GLY A 70 2.88 -11.63 12.11
N ASP A 71 3.62 -12.75 12.04
CA ASP A 71 3.37 -13.78 11.03
C ASP A 71 2.09 -14.54 11.44
N LYS A 72 0.94 -14.10 10.93
CA LYS A 72 -0.33 -14.84 11.04
C LYS A 72 -0.74 -15.37 9.67
N ASN A 73 -0.01 -16.37 9.18
CA ASN A 73 -0.52 -17.35 8.23
C ASN A 73 0.35 -18.61 8.38
N GLY A 74 -0.08 -19.74 8.90
CA GLY A 74 -1.40 -20.36 8.88
C GLY A 74 -1.12 -21.86 8.79
N LYS A 75 -1.69 -22.62 9.72
CA LYS A 75 -1.85 -24.07 9.67
C LYS A 75 -2.88 -24.44 8.61
#